data_AF-A0A0T9T7X6-F1
#
_entry.id   AF-A0A0T9T7X6-F1
#
_cell.length_a   1.000
_cell.length_b   1.000
_cell.length_c   1.000
_cell.angle_alpha   90.00
_cell.angle_beta   90.00
_cell.angle_gamma   90.00
#
_symmetry.space_group_name_H-M   'P 1'
#
loop_
_entity.id
_entity.type
_entity.pdbx_description
1 polymer ?
#
loop_
_entity_poly.entity_id
_entity_poly.type
_entity_poly.pdbx_seq_one_letter_code
_entity_poly.pdbx_strand_id
1 'polypeptide(L)' 'MMQKIKADLSVLELYFRQTHQQCTANTPWFKRWLYISVEERMQILNDLLTPYQTKPPEKP' A
#
# COMPACT_ATOMS: atom_id res chain seq x y z
N MET A 1 3.39 -16.47 -8.51
CA MET A 1 3.21 -15.73 -7.24
C MET A 1 3.45 -14.23 -7.42
N MET A 2 4.65 -13.82 -7.84
CA MET A 2 5.00 -12.41 -8.09
C MET A 2 4.07 -11.67 -9.07
N GLN A 3 3.61 -12.35 -10.13
CA GLN A 3 2.70 -11.77 -11.12
C GLN A 3 1.30 -11.46 -10.55
N LYS A 4 0.80 -12.32 -9.66
CA LYS A 4 -0.49 -12.11 -9.00
C LYS A 4 -0.42 -10.93 -8.03
N ILE A 5 0.66 -10.85 -7.26
CA ILE A 5 0.93 -9.73 -6.34
C ILE A 5 0.96 -8.38 -7.08
N LYS A 6 1.60 -8.32 -8.25
CA LYS A 6 1.61 -7.10 -9.07
C LYS A 6 0.20 -6.72 -9.56
N ALA A 7 -0.58 -7.69 -10.03
CA ALA A 7 -1.95 -7.44 -10.46
C ALA A 7 -2.84 -6.96 -9.29
N ASP A 8 -2.72 -7.58 -8.12
CA ASP A 8 -3.45 -7.20 -6.91
C ASP A 8 -3.07 -5.77 -6.46
N LEU A 9 -1.79 -5.40 -6.54
CA LEU A 9 -1.31 -4.04 -6.26
C LEU A 9 -1.87 -3.00 -7.24
N SER A 10 -1.93 -3.30 -8.54
CA SER A 10 -2.52 -2.39 -9.54
C SER A 10 -4.00 -2.13 -9.26
N VAL A 11 -4.76 -3.15 -8.85
CA VAL A 11 -6.18 -3.00 -8.49
C VAL A 11 -6.33 -2.14 -7.24
N LEU A 12 -5.48 -2.33 -6.23
CA LEU A 12 -5.47 -1.53 -5.01
C LEU A 12 -5.13 -0.06 -5.28
N GLU A 13 -4.14 0.20 -6.14
CA GLU A 13 -3.77 1.56 -6.53
C GLU A 13 -4.95 2.28 -7.19
N LEU A 14 -5.64 1.62 -8.13
CA LEU A 14 -6.82 2.16 -8.78
C LEU A 14 -7.93 2.49 -7.77
N TYR A 15 -8.20 1.57 -6.85
CA TYR A 15 -9.19 1.77 -5.78
C TYR A 15 -8.82 2.97 -4.89
N PHE A 16 -7.56 3.10 -4.49
CA PHE A 16 -7.11 4.23 -3.67
C PHE A 16 -7.21 5.56 -4.40
N ARG A 17 -6.87 5.63 -5.68
CA ARG A 17 -7.01 6.86 -6.47
C ARG A 17 -8.47 7.30 -6.58
N GLN A 18 -9.37 6.37 -6.86
CA GLN A 18 -10.81 6.64 -6.97
C GLN A 18 -11.42 7.10 -5.64
N THR A 19 -11.07 6.42 -4.54
CA THR A 19 -11.60 6.74 -3.21
C THR A 19 -10.96 7.96 -2.59
N HIS A 20 -9.71 8.28 -2.93
CA HIS A 20 -9.04 9.51 -2.49
C HIS A 20 -9.75 10.77 -3.03
N GLN A 21 -10.24 10.74 -4.27
CA GLN A 21 -11.03 11.83 -4.86
C GLN A 21 -12.46 11.90 -4.31
N GLN A 22 -13.05 10.78 -3.90
CA GLN A 22 -14.41 10.70 -3.36
C GLN A 22 -14.49 10.83 -1.83
N CYS A 23 -13.40 11.21 -1.17
CA CYS A 23 -13.34 11.29 0.29
C CYS A 23 -14.14 12.49 0.81
N THR A 24 -15.45 12.30 0.92
CA THR A 24 -16.38 13.26 1.53
C THR A 24 -16.38 13.10 3.05
N ALA A 25 -16.89 14.11 3.76
CA ALA A 25 -16.92 14.15 5.22
C ALA A 25 -17.64 12.95 5.90
N ASN A 26 -18.39 12.15 5.13
CA ASN A 26 -19.26 11.08 5.61
C ASN A 26 -18.58 9.70 5.73
N THR A 27 -17.31 9.55 5.35
CA THR A 27 -16.53 8.30 5.53
C THR A 27 -15.37 8.50 6.52
N PRO A 28 -15.65 8.56 7.84
CA PRO A 28 -14.66 8.88 8.86
C PRO A 28 -13.56 7.81 9.03
N TRP A 29 -13.84 6.54 8.72
CA TRP A 29 -12.83 5.47 8.75
C TRP A 29 -11.81 5.60 7.61
N PHE A 30 -12.20 6.18 6.47
CA PHE A 30 -11.30 6.47 5.34
C PHE A 30 -10.42 7.70 5.63
N LYS A 31 -10.93 8.65 6.43
CA LYS A 31 -10.16 9.80 6.96
C LYS A 31 -8.90 9.40 7.72
N ARG A 32 -8.86 8.22 8.35
CA ARG A 32 -7.65 7.73 9.03
C ARG A 32 -6.50 7.43 8.06
N TRP A 33 -6.81 7.12 6.81
CA TRP A 33 -5.84 6.86 5.73
C TRP A 33 -5.57 8.09 4.85
N LEU A 34 -6.30 9.19 5.06
CA LEU A 34 -6.13 10.44 4.29
C LEU A 34 -4.84 11.20 4.61
N TYR A 35 -4.15 10.88 5.71
CA TYR A 35 -2.87 11.50 6.05
C TYR A 35 -1.69 10.94 5.26
N ILE A 36 -1.89 9.80 4.57
CA ILE A 36 -0.85 9.11 3.81
C ILE A 36 -1.23 9.21 2.33
N SER A 37 -0.29 9.64 1.49
CA SER A 37 -0.53 9.74 0.05
C SER A 37 -0.83 8.36 -0.55
N VAL A 38 -1.44 8.32 -1.74
CA VAL A 38 -1.65 7.03 -2.44
C VAL A 38 -0.30 6.36 -2.70
N GLU A 39 0.71 7.14 -3.07
CA GLU A 39 2.07 6.68 -3.37
C GLU A 39 2.74 6.04 -2.16
N GLU A 40 2.61 6.67 -1.00
CA GLU A 40 3.19 6.19 0.26
C GLU A 40 2.48 4.92 0.77
N ARG A 41 1.16 4.79 0.54
CA ARG A 41 0.42 3.52 0.76
C ARG A 41 0.91 2.40 -0.14
N MET A 42 1.16 2.69 -1.42
CA MET A 42 1.67 1.69 -2.37
C MET A 42 3.09 1.26 -2.01
N GLN A 43 3.93 2.17 -1.52
CA GLN A 43 5.26 1.84 -1.03
C GLN A 43 5.20 0.90 0.17
N ILE A 44 4.38 1.19 1.18
CA ILE A 44 4.20 0.32 2.35
C ILE A 44 3.74 -1.08 1.95
N LEU A 45 2.76 -1.18 1.04
CA LEU A 45 2.28 -2.47 0.56
C LEU A 45 3.37 -3.23 -0.20
N ASN A 46 4.14 -2.55 -1.04
CA ASN A 46 5.24 -3.15 -1.76
C ASN A 46 6.33 -3.66 -0.80
N ASP A 47 6.66 -2.91 0.24
CA ASP A 47 7.66 -3.29 1.25
C ASP A 47 7.18 -4.50 2.08
N LEU A 48 5.90 -4.53 2.48
CA LEU A 48 5.32 -5.66 3.22
C LEU A 48 5.21 -6.94 2.40
N LEU A 49 4.99 -6.81 1.09
CA LEU A 49 4.87 -7.93 0.16
C LEU A 49 6.23 -8.38 -0.42
N THR A 50 7.27 -7.57 -0.23
CA THR A 50 8.64 -7.98 -0.50
C THR A 50 9.01 -9.04 0.52
N PRO A 51 9.39 -10.26 0.11
CA PRO A 51 9.81 -11.28 1.06
C PRO A 51 10.94 -10.70 1.91
N TYR A 52 10.80 -10.81 3.24
CA TYR A 52 11.83 -10.37 4.18
C TYR A 52 13.17 -10.92 3.70
N GLN A 53 14.09 -10.02 3.32
CA GLN A 53 15.47 -10.41 3.19
C GLN A 53 15.94 -10.69 4.62
N THR A 54 15.88 -11.95 5.02
CA THR A 54 16.73 -12.50 6.07
C THR A 54 18.17 -12.38 5.59
N LYS A 55 18.71 -11.16 5.54
CA LYS A 55 20.15 -10.99 5.64
C LYS A 55 20.49 -11.59 7.00
N PRO A 56 21.29 -12.67 7.06
CA PRO A 56 21.85 -13.09 8.33
C PRO A 56 22.50 -11.84 8.94
N PRO A 57 22.35 -11.57 10.24
CA PRO A 57 23.11 -10.50 10.86
C PRO A 57 24.59 -10.75 10.50
N GLU A 58 25.19 -9.79 9.77
CA GLU A 58 26.62 -9.76 9.58
C GLU A 58 27.22 -9.74 10.98
N LYS A 59 27.77 -10.89 11.37
CA LYS A 59 28.36 -11.06 12.69
C LYS A 59 29.59 -10.14 12.73
N PRO A 60 29.69 -9.24 13.72
CA PRO A 60 30.89 -8.43 13.91
C PRO A 60 32.10 -9.32 14.21
#